data_AF-A0A2G9ZRF7-F1
#
_entry.id   AF-A0A2G9ZRF7-F1
#
_cell.length_a   1.000
_cell.length_b   1.000
_cell.length_c   1.000
_cell.angle_alpha   90.00
_cell.angle_beta   90.00
_cell.angle_gamma   90.00
#
_symmetry.space_group_name_H-M   'P 1'
#
loop_
_entity.id
_entity.type
_entity.pdbx_description
1 polymer ?
#
loop_
_entity_poly.entity_id
_entity_poly.type
_entity_poly.pdbx_seq_one_letter_code
_entity_poly.pdbx_strand_id
1 'polypeptide(L)' 'VNLIGSTTTKAGLNVKAKLSKKKYETGIKVSNEDFARIKIKPKRFHGDWN' A
#
# COMPACT_ATOMS: atom_id res chain seq x y z
N VAL A 1 -12.48 21.28 1.67
CA VAL A 1 -11.92 19.92 1.91
C VAL A 1 -11.54 19.33 0.56
N ASN A 2 -10.26 19.06 0.30
CA ASN A 2 -9.79 18.52 -0.98
C ASN A 2 -9.68 16.99 -0.84
N LEU A 3 -10.65 16.25 -1.40
CA LEU A 3 -10.69 14.80 -1.36
C LEU A 3 -9.91 14.21 -2.54
N ILE A 4 -8.95 13.32 -2.29
CA ILE A 4 -8.18 12.64 -3.34
C ILE A 4 -9.09 11.94 -4.36
N GLY A 5 -10.28 11.50 -3.93
CA GLY A 5 -11.28 10.87 -4.79
C GLY A 5 -11.96 11.78 -5.83
N SER A 6 -11.79 13.09 -5.77
CA SER A 6 -12.28 14.00 -6.82
C SER A 6 -11.32 14.14 -8.00
N THR A 7 -10.19 13.44 -7.97
CA THR A 7 -9.19 13.52 -9.05
C THR A 7 -9.52 12.51 -10.13
N THR A 8 -9.73 13.01 -11.35
CA THR A 8 -9.92 12.17 -12.55
C THR A 8 -8.72 12.36 -13.46
N THR A 9 -8.13 11.29 -13.98
CA THR A 9 -7.05 11.44 -14.99
C THR A 9 -7.65 11.89 -16.32
N LYS A 10 -6.85 12.56 -17.18
CA LYS A 10 -7.28 12.94 -18.53
C LYS A 10 -7.76 11.74 -19.38
N ALA A 11 -7.37 10.53 -19.00
CA ALA A 11 -7.79 9.27 -19.62
C ALA A 11 -9.06 8.64 -19.00
N GLY A 12 -9.74 9.34 -18.08
CA GLY A 12 -11.04 8.89 -17.52
C GLY A 12 -10.96 7.93 -16.33
N LEU A 13 -9.80 7.72 -15.70
CA LEU A 13 -9.75 6.92 -14.47
C LEU A 13 -10.35 7.70 -13.30
N ASN A 14 -11.33 7.09 -12.64
CA ASN A 14 -11.96 7.60 -11.43
C ASN A 14 -11.24 7.05 -10.19
N VAL A 15 -10.76 7.95 -9.32
CA VAL A 15 -10.12 7.57 -8.06
C VAL A 15 -11.18 7.40 -6.97
N LYS A 16 -11.32 6.19 -6.43
CA LYS A 16 -12.24 5.92 -5.30
C LYS A 16 -11.46 5.92 -3.99
N ALA A 17 -11.72 6.90 -3.13
CA ALA A 17 -11.20 6.93 -1.76
C ALA A 17 -12.30 6.45 -0.79
N LYS A 18 -12.01 5.40 -0.01
CA LYS A 18 -12.94 4.88 1.01
C LYS A 18 -12.23 4.87 2.36
N LEU A 19 -12.94 5.35 3.39
CA LEU A 19 -12.47 5.22 4.76
C LEU A 19 -12.43 3.73 5.16
N SER A 20 -11.24 3.23 5.50
CA SER A 20 -11.11 1.91 6.12
C SER A 20 -11.57 1.97 7.56
N LYS A 21 -12.59 1.20 7.92
CA LYS A 21 -13.03 1.01 9.32
C LYS A 21 -12.28 -0.12 10.04
N LYS A 22 -11.35 -0.77 9.34
CA LYS A 22 -10.54 -1.84 9.93
C LYS A 22 -9.66 -1.25 11.03
N LYS A 23 -9.65 -1.92 12.19
CA LYS A 23 -8.66 -1.66 13.23
C LYS A 23 -7.38 -2.36 12.82
N TYR A 24 -6.32 -1.59 12.62
CA TYR A 24 -4.98 -2.11 12.44
C TYR A 24 -4.26 -1.94 13.77
N GLU A 25 -3.74 -3.05 14.30
CA GLU A 25 -2.92 -3.00 15.48
C GLU A 25 -1.63 -2.25 15.14
N THR A 26 -1.34 -1.21 15.91
CA THR A 26 -0.12 -0.43 15.76
C THR A 26 0.97 -1.03 16.64
N GLY A 27 2.22 -1.01 16.19
CA GLY A 27 3.34 -1.55 16.96
C GLY A 27 3.53 -3.06 16.86
N ILE A 28 2.91 -3.74 15.88
CA ILE A 28 3.29 -5.13 15.55
C ILE A 28 4.73 -5.12 15.03
N LYS A 29 5.67 -5.51 15.88
CA LYS A 29 7.08 -5.71 15.49
C LYS A 29 7.19 -7.09 14.86
N VAL A 30 7.24 -7.12 13.53
CA VAL A 30 7.56 -8.34 12.79
C VAL A 30 9.04 -8.65 13.02
N SER A 31 9.35 -9.86 13.46
CA SER A 31 10.75 -10.27 13.62
C SER A 31 11.42 -10.43 12.26
N ASN A 32 12.74 -10.28 12.19
CA ASN A 32 13.49 -10.51 10.95
C ASN A 32 13.29 -11.95 10.43
N GLU A 33 13.09 -12.91 11.32
CA GLU A 33 12.82 -14.32 11.01
C GLU A 33 11.45 -14.48 10.34
N ASP A 34 10.41 -13.84 10.88
CA ASP A 34 9.07 -13.85 10.29
C ASP A 34 9.07 -13.18 8.91
N PHE A 35 9.83 -12.09 8.76
CA PHE A 35 9.97 -11.37 7.49
C PHE A 35 10.78 -12.16 6.46
N ALA A 36 11.83 -12.87 6.88
CA ALA A 36 12.64 -13.73 6.02
C ALA A 36 11.88 -14.95 5.47
N ARG A 37 10.81 -15.38 6.16
CA ARG A 37 9.90 -16.42 5.63
C ARG A 37 9.05 -15.93 4.45
N ILE A 38 8.93 -14.61 4.26
CA ILE A 38 8.19 -14.05 3.14
C ILE A 38 9.04 -14.21 1.87
N LYS A 39 8.49 -14.89 0.86
CA LYS A 39 9.17 -15.14 -0.43
C LYS A 39 9.16 -13.90 -1.33
N ILE A 40 9.63 -12.76 -0.82
CA ILE A 40 9.78 -11.52 -1.58
C ILE A 40 11.07 -11.64 -2.39
N LYS A 41 10.97 -11.42 -3.71
CA LYS A 41 12.13 -11.31 -4.59
C LYS A 41 12.15 -9.90 -5.17
N PRO A 42 13.27 -9.16 -5.08
CA PRO A 42 13.34 -7.83 -5.67
C PRO A 42 13.12 -7.92 -7.18
N LYS A 43 12.23 -7.09 -7.70
CA LYS A 43 12.02 -6.98 -9.14
C LYS A 43 13.07 -6.07 -9.77
N ARG A 44 13.34 -6.27 -11.06
CA ARG A 44 14.29 -5.45 -11.84
C ARG A 44 13.88 -3.98 -11.93
N PHE A 45 12.59 -3.69 -11.78
CA PHE A 45 12.04 -2.34 -11.71
C PHE A 45 11.57 -2.07 -10.28
N HIS A 46 12.18 -1.08 -9.62
CA HIS A 46 11.95 -0.70 -8.22
C HIS A 46 11.94 -1.89 -7.24
N GLY A 47 13.03 -2.65 -7.20
CA GLY A 47 13.21 -3.76 -6.26
C GLY A 47 13.27 -3.34 -4.80
N ASP A 48 13.49 -2.04 -4.54
CA ASP A 48 13.42 -1.36 -3.25
C ASP A 48 11.99 -1.20 -2.72
N TRP A 49 10.98 -1.31 -3.59
CA TRP A 49 9.57 -1.24 -3.18
C TRP A 49 9.02 -2.59 -2.71
N ASN A 50 9.81 -3.65 -2.83
CA ASN A 50 9.43 -5.02 -2.47
C ASN A 50 9.98 -5.40 -1.10
#